data_AF-A0A8C5PBT7-F1
#
_entry.id   AF-A0A8C5PBT7-F1
#
_cell.length_a   1.000
_cell.length_b   1.000
_cell.length_c   1.000
_cell.angle_alpha   90.00
_cell.angle_beta   90.00
_cell.angle_gamma   90.00
#
_symmetry.space_group_name_H-M   'P 1'
#
loop_
_entity.id
_entity.type
_entity.pdbx_description
1 polymer ?
#
loop_
_entity_poly.entity_id
_entity_poly.type
_entity_poly.pdbx_seq_one_letter_code
_entity_poly.pdbx_strand_id
1 'polypeptide(L)'
;MEHKWEEVFNLLSAGVYPPECVKSQKYTLKCYASKFTLQGEDLFFEDKKAVKSREEARALFEEFHIAPNGKHLGIGKSRRALCAKYYWFGMTRDIDKWVPECDKCKTRPLALAPIKIKKLARKPLQICRAVLNKKVEEAKKRAAYAAVDYHVKDNQIVGIGSGSTIVHVIKRLAERVRKENLNVFCVPTSFQTRLLIQDIGLMVIDLNRHLEIDVAIDGADEVDSELNLIKGGCGCLTQEKIVASCAKSFIVIADYRKDSSALGEQWKKGIPVEVIPMAYVPVSRAIQSQFGGSADLRMAVSKAGPVVTDNGNFLLDWRFDQEHNWSAVNTTIKMMPGVVDTGLFINLAERVYFGMEDGTVKIRDKNML
;
A
#
# COMPACT_ATOMS: atom_id res chain seq x y z
N MET A 1 -11.76 23.82 -22.83
CA MET A 1 -11.58 22.44 -23.32
C MET A 1 -11.51 22.49 -24.83
N GLU A 2 -12.45 23.16 -25.50
CA GLU A 2 -12.40 23.46 -26.94
C GLU A 2 -11.06 24.07 -27.41
N HIS A 3 -10.62 25.19 -26.80
CA HIS A 3 -9.42 25.88 -27.27
C HIS A 3 -8.18 24.97 -27.34
N LYS A 4 -8.00 24.06 -26.37
CA LYS A 4 -6.83 23.16 -26.36
C LYS A 4 -6.87 22.09 -27.44
N TRP A 5 -8.05 21.60 -27.81
CA TRP A 5 -8.16 20.63 -28.89
C TRP A 5 -7.85 21.29 -30.23
N GLU A 6 -8.46 22.46 -30.47
CA GLU A 6 -8.30 23.24 -31.70
C GLU A 6 -6.86 23.73 -31.89
N GLU A 7 -6.23 24.23 -30.81
CA GLU A 7 -4.81 24.61 -30.79
C GLU A 7 -3.88 23.47 -31.24
N VAL A 8 -4.13 22.25 -30.71
CA VAL A 8 -3.33 21.07 -31.05
C VAL A 8 -3.63 20.60 -32.47
N PHE A 9 -4.91 20.62 -32.87
CA PHE A 9 -5.33 20.22 -34.22
C PHE A 9 -4.71 21.12 -35.27
N ASN A 10 -4.84 22.44 -35.14
CA ASN A 10 -4.31 23.42 -36.10
C ASN A 10 -2.78 23.37 -36.17
N LEU A 11 -2.11 23.13 -35.03
CA LEU A 11 -0.67 22.97 -35.03
C LEU A 11 -0.22 21.70 -35.77
N LEU A 12 -0.94 20.57 -35.61
CA LEU A 12 -0.59 19.31 -36.25
C LEU A 12 -1.03 19.21 -37.71
N SER A 13 -2.14 19.85 -38.09
CA SER A 13 -2.70 19.81 -39.45
C SER A 13 -2.12 20.88 -40.37
N ALA A 14 -1.93 22.09 -39.86
CA ALA A 14 -1.52 23.26 -40.65
C ALA A 14 -0.19 23.88 -40.20
N GLY A 15 0.39 23.44 -39.08
CA GLY A 15 1.63 24.03 -38.54
C GLY A 15 1.43 25.41 -37.93
N VAL A 16 0.19 25.82 -37.67
CA VAL A 16 -0.16 27.18 -37.25
C VAL A 16 -0.29 27.24 -35.72
N TYR A 17 0.35 28.25 -35.13
CA TYR A 17 0.15 28.59 -33.71
C TYR A 17 -0.97 29.63 -33.57
N PRO A 18 -1.67 29.66 -32.42
CA PRO A 18 -2.62 30.75 -32.14
C PRO A 18 -1.94 32.12 -32.25
N PRO A 19 -2.62 33.13 -32.85
CA PRO A 19 -2.00 34.42 -33.15
C PRO A 19 -1.51 35.17 -31.90
N GLU A 20 -2.16 34.97 -30.75
CA GLU A 20 -1.83 35.55 -29.44
C GLU A 20 -0.70 34.83 -28.68
N CYS A 21 -0.14 33.76 -29.23
CA CYS A 21 0.79 32.88 -28.51
C CYS A 21 2.22 33.46 -28.42
N VAL A 22 2.73 33.68 -27.20
CA VAL A 22 4.14 34.13 -26.98
C VAL A 22 5.14 32.99 -27.13
N LYS A 23 6.45 33.29 -27.30
CA LYS A 23 7.50 32.29 -27.58
C LYS A 23 7.53 31.12 -26.58
N SER A 24 7.34 31.38 -25.29
CA SER A 24 7.28 30.34 -24.25
C SER A 24 6.05 29.44 -24.40
N GLN A 25 4.89 30.01 -24.71
CA GLN A 25 3.63 29.28 -24.95
C GLN A 25 3.71 28.42 -26.22
N LYS A 26 4.38 28.90 -27.28
CA LYS A 26 4.62 28.10 -28.49
C LYS A 26 5.43 26.84 -28.19
N TYR A 27 6.48 26.95 -27.36
CA TYR A 27 7.25 25.79 -26.92
C TYR A 27 6.39 24.81 -26.12
N THR A 28 5.62 25.29 -25.15
CA THR A 28 4.71 24.45 -24.36
C THR A 28 3.66 23.75 -25.22
N LEU A 29 3.04 24.46 -26.17
CA LEU A 29 2.05 23.90 -27.07
C LEU A 29 2.69 22.83 -27.98
N LYS A 30 3.89 23.06 -28.49
CA LYS A 30 4.64 22.09 -29.30
C LYS A 30 4.93 20.80 -28.53
N CYS A 31 5.42 20.90 -27.29
CA CYS A 31 5.67 19.74 -26.42
C CYS A 31 4.39 19.03 -25.99
N TYR A 32 3.26 19.74 -25.93
CA TYR A 32 1.97 19.14 -25.62
C TYR A 32 1.38 18.41 -26.84
N ALA A 33 1.41 19.06 -28.01
CA ALA A 33 0.93 18.52 -29.28
C ALA A 33 1.70 17.28 -29.73
N SER A 34 3.00 17.16 -29.39
CA SER A 34 3.80 15.97 -29.70
C SER A 34 3.30 14.67 -29.04
N LYS A 35 2.34 14.76 -28.10
CA LYS A 35 1.69 13.60 -27.47
C LYS A 35 0.48 13.09 -28.25
N PHE A 36 0.11 13.78 -29.32
CA PHE A 36 -1.05 13.46 -30.14
C PHE A 36 -0.63 13.02 -31.53
N THR A 37 -1.47 12.19 -32.14
CA THR A 37 -1.38 11.81 -33.55
C THR A 37 -2.64 12.21 -34.28
N LEU A 38 -2.49 12.72 -35.50
CA LEU A 38 -3.61 13.10 -36.36
C LEU A 38 -3.93 11.91 -37.28
N GLN A 39 -5.17 11.44 -37.26
CA GLN A 39 -5.67 10.37 -38.13
C GLN A 39 -6.95 10.87 -38.80
N GLY A 40 -6.84 11.32 -40.05
CA GLY A 40 -7.95 11.99 -40.74
C GLY A 40 -8.33 13.29 -40.03
N GLU A 41 -9.61 13.42 -39.65
CA GLU A 41 -10.15 14.60 -38.95
C GLU A 41 -10.18 14.46 -37.41
N ASP A 42 -9.54 13.42 -36.89
CA ASP A 42 -9.54 13.09 -35.46
C ASP A 42 -8.13 13.11 -34.87
N LEU A 43 -8.03 13.62 -33.64
CA LEU A 43 -6.81 13.55 -32.83
C LEU A 43 -6.86 12.32 -31.92
N PHE A 44 -5.71 11.69 -31.73
CA PHE A 44 -5.54 10.57 -30.82
C PHE A 44 -4.44 10.87 -29.82
N PHE A 45 -4.73 10.73 -28.52
CA PHE A 45 -3.74 10.74 -27.45
C PHE A 45 -3.38 9.30 -27.11
N GLU A 46 -2.17 8.88 -27.46
CA GLU A 46 -1.79 7.46 -27.48
C GLU A 46 -2.76 6.66 -28.38
N ASP A 47 -3.56 5.77 -27.79
CA ASP A 47 -4.57 4.92 -28.43
C ASP A 47 -6.02 5.43 -28.26
N LYS A 48 -6.21 6.59 -27.61
CA LYS A 48 -7.53 7.12 -27.25
C LYS A 48 -7.94 8.28 -28.14
N LYS A 49 -9.19 8.30 -28.59
CA LYS A 49 -9.74 9.40 -29.39
C LYS A 49 -9.88 10.65 -28.53
N ALA A 50 -9.22 11.74 -28.92
CA ALA A 50 -9.31 13.02 -28.25
C ALA A 50 -10.63 13.72 -28.61
N VAL A 51 -11.41 14.08 -27.60
CA VAL A 51 -12.74 14.68 -27.73
C VAL A 51 -12.62 16.17 -28.07
N LYS A 52 -13.45 16.63 -29.02
CA LYS A 52 -13.33 17.96 -29.64
C LYS A 52 -13.89 19.07 -28.75
N SER A 53 -15.03 18.83 -28.11
CA SER A 53 -15.72 19.84 -27.30
C SER A 53 -16.21 19.31 -25.95
N ARG A 54 -16.60 20.23 -25.06
CA ARG A 54 -17.14 19.86 -23.76
C ARG A 54 -18.53 19.23 -23.87
N GLU A 55 -19.32 19.64 -24.84
CA GLU A 55 -20.64 19.09 -25.15
C GLU A 55 -20.50 17.63 -25.61
N GLU A 56 -19.54 17.35 -26.49
CA GLU A 56 -19.22 15.98 -26.92
C GLU A 56 -18.76 15.13 -25.73
N ALA A 57 -17.90 15.67 -24.86
CA ALA A 57 -17.46 14.98 -23.64
C ALA A 57 -18.64 14.68 -22.70
N ARG A 58 -19.62 15.59 -22.61
CA ARG A 58 -20.82 15.41 -21.80
C ARG A 58 -21.76 14.36 -22.40
N ALA A 59 -21.95 14.37 -23.71
CA ALA A 59 -22.74 13.36 -24.42
C ALA A 59 -22.14 11.96 -24.26
N LEU A 60 -20.81 11.83 -24.43
CA LEU A 60 -20.09 10.58 -24.18
C LEU A 60 -20.23 10.14 -22.72
N PHE A 61 -20.16 11.07 -21.77
CA PHE A 61 -20.39 10.76 -20.37
C PHE A 61 -21.80 10.20 -20.13
N GLU A 62 -22.82 10.83 -20.69
CA GLU A 62 -24.22 10.39 -20.55
C GLU A 62 -24.45 9.02 -21.18
N GLU A 63 -23.90 8.76 -22.37
CA GLU A 63 -23.94 7.45 -23.00
C GLU A 63 -23.30 6.37 -22.11
N PHE A 64 -22.09 6.60 -21.61
CA PHE A 64 -21.35 5.60 -20.84
C PHE A 64 -21.83 5.46 -19.39
N HIS A 65 -22.54 6.46 -18.84
CA HIS A 65 -23.02 6.45 -17.46
C HIS A 65 -24.50 6.04 -17.35
N ILE A 66 -25.35 6.42 -18.32
CA ILE A 66 -26.81 6.26 -18.28
C ILE A 66 -27.31 5.06 -19.12
N ALA A 67 -26.63 4.70 -20.21
CA ALA A 67 -27.07 3.60 -21.10
C ALA A 67 -26.90 2.19 -20.45
N PRO A 68 -27.36 1.09 -21.08
CA PRO A 68 -27.55 -0.24 -20.44
C PRO A 68 -26.32 -0.82 -19.71
N ASN A 69 -25.11 -0.39 -20.09
CA ASN A 69 -23.83 -0.79 -19.51
C ASN A 69 -23.34 0.12 -18.37
N GLY A 70 -23.84 1.36 -18.31
CA GLY A 70 -23.41 2.40 -17.37
C GLY A 70 -23.99 2.24 -15.97
N LYS A 71 -25.25 1.75 -15.85
CA LYS A 71 -25.97 1.37 -14.60
C LYS A 71 -25.71 2.25 -13.36
N HIS A 72 -25.31 3.51 -13.53
CA HIS A 72 -24.87 4.39 -12.44
C HIS A 72 -23.82 3.75 -11.51
N LEU A 73 -22.81 3.08 -12.07
CA LEU A 73 -21.86 2.23 -11.32
C LEU A 73 -20.78 2.98 -10.50
N GLY A 74 -20.93 4.29 -10.33
CA GLY A 74 -20.04 5.16 -9.57
C GLY A 74 -18.80 5.63 -10.35
N ILE A 75 -18.13 6.63 -9.77
CA ILE A 75 -17.02 7.40 -10.37
C ILE A 75 -15.97 6.50 -11.00
N GLY A 76 -15.48 5.50 -10.27
CA GLY A 76 -14.38 4.66 -10.72
C GLY A 76 -14.68 3.80 -11.97
N LYS A 77 -15.93 3.36 -12.17
CA LYS A 77 -16.27 2.57 -13.37
C LYS A 77 -16.51 3.48 -14.58
N SER A 78 -17.16 4.62 -14.38
CA SER A 78 -17.34 5.62 -15.44
C SER A 78 -16.00 6.15 -15.93
N ARG A 79 -15.06 6.45 -15.01
CA ARG A 79 -13.70 6.86 -15.36
C ARG A 79 -12.97 5.81 -16.17
N ARG A 80 -12.97 4.55 -15.74
CA ARG A 80 -12.30 3.46 -16.50
C ARG A 80 -12.89 3.25 -17.89
N ALA A 81 -14.21 3.29 -18.02
CA ALA A 81 -14.87 3.05 -19.31
C ALA A 81 -14.59 4.17 -20.31
N LEU A 82 -14.61 5.42 -19.87
CA LEU A 82 -14.31 6.57 -20.72
C LEU A 82 -12.82 6.67 -21.02
N CYS A 83 -11.94 6.54 -20.01
CA CYS A 83 -10.48 6.65 -20.21
C CYS A 83 -9.88 5.52 -21.06
N ALA A 84 -10.61 4.41 -21.25
CA ALA A 84 -10.20 3.32 -22.13
C ALA A 84 -10.37 3.65 -23.62
N LYS A 85 -11.17 4.66 -23.97
CA LYS A 85 -11.53 4.95 -25.37
C LYS A 85 -11.29 6.40 -25.75
N TYR A 86 -11.44 7.32 -24.80
CA TYR A 86 -11.45 8.75 -25.05
C TYR A 86 -10.47 9.48 -24.15
N TYR A 87 -10.04 10.64 -24.63
CA TYR A 87 -9.22 11.59 -23.88
C TYR A 87 -9.77 13.00 -24.03
N TRP A 88 -9.81 13.76 -22.95
CA TRP A 88 -9.94 15.21 -23.03
C TRP A 88 -9.21 15.88 -21.86
N PHE A 89 -8.85 17.14 -22.05
CA PHE A 89 -8.15 17.89 -21.02
C PHE A 89 -9.05 18.10 -19.79
N GLY A 90 -8.64 17.58 -18.63
CA GLY A 90 -9.41 17.69 -17.38
C GLY A 90 -10.40 16.55 -17.14
N MET A 91 -10.39 15.51 -17.97
CA MET A 91 -11.29 14.35 -17.93
C MET A 91 -11.57 13.76 -16.56
N THR A 92 -10.54 13.47 -15.76
CA THR A 92 -10.73 12.92 -14.41
C THR A 92 -11.56 13.85 -13.54
N ARG A 93 -11.26 15.16 -13.55
CA ARG A 93 -11.95 16.16 -12.73
C ARG A 93 -13.40 16.34 -13.17
N ASP A 94 -13.64 16.33 -14.48
CA ASP A 94 -15.01 16.43 -15.01
C ASP A 94 -15.84 15.20 -14.62
N ILE A 95 -15.31 13.98 -14.77
CA ILE A 95 -16.04 12.75 -14.40
C ILE A 95 -16.31 12.69 -12.89
N ASP A 96 -15.33 13.05 -12.07
CA ASP A 96 -15.46 13.09 -10.61
C ASP A 96 -16.52 14.11 -10.16
N LYS A 97 -16.75 15.18 -10.95
CA LYS A 97 -17.81 16.18 -10.72
C LYS A 97 -19.18 15.77 -11.28
N TRP A 98 -19.22 15.22 -12.48
CA TRP A 98 -20.48 14.92 -13.19
C TRP A 98 -21.24 13.72 -12.62
N VAL A 99 -20.54 12.73 -12.07
CA VAL A 99 -21.20 11.55 -11.48
C VAL A 99 -22.02 11.91 -10.23
N PRO A 100 -21.52 12.71 -9.27
CA PRO A 100 -22.33 13.23 -8.17
C PRO A 100 -23.51 14.11 -8.60
N GLU A 101 -23.38 14.85 -9.71
CA GLU A 101 -24.44 15.72 -10.23
C GLU A 101 -25.59 14.96 -10.93
N CYS A 102 -25.43 13.66 -11.20
CA CYS A 102 -26.45 12.84 -11.84
C CYS A 102 -27.66 12.57 -10.92
N ASP A 103 -28.86 12.96 -11.35
CA ASP A 103 -30.08 12.89 -10.53
C ASP A 103 -30.48 11.46 -10.11
N LYS A 104 -30.17 10.46 -10.95
CA LYS A 104 -30.34 9.03 -10.62
C LYS A 104 -29.31 8.52 -9.60
N CYS A 105 -28.16 9.18 -9.47
CA CYS A 105 -27.14 8.86 -8.47
C CYS A 105 -27.44 9.55 -7.12
N LYS A 106 -28.01 10.76 -7.14
CA LYS A 106 -28.38 11.53 -5.93
C LYS A 106 -29.48 10.87 -5.10
N THR A 107 -30.44 10.21 -5.75
CA THR A 107 -31.65 9.66 -5.12
C THR A 107 -31.48 8.23 -4.59
N ARG A 108 -30.28 7.64 -4.70
CA ARG A 108 -30.04 6.27 -4.24
C ARG A 108 -29.62 6.28 -2.77
N PRO A 109 -30.36 5.63 -1.84
CA PRO A 109 -29.86 5.44 -0.48
C PRO A 109 -28.54 4.67 -0.56
N LEU A 110 -27.59 5.02 0.31
CA LEU A 110 -26.28 4.37 0.49
C LEU A 110 -26.46 2.91 0.96
N ALA A 111 -27.02 2.07 0.09
CA ALA A 111 -27.00 0.64 0.23
C ALA A 111 -25.60 0.17 -0.16
N LEU A 112 -24.78 -0.18 0.82
CA LEU A 112 -23.59 -0.99 0.64
C LEU A 112 -24.01 -2.33 0.01
N ALA A 113 -24.09 -2.39 -1.31
CA ALA A 113 -24.36 -3.62 -2.03
C ALA A 113 -23.07 -4.44 -2.16
N PRO A 114 -23.14 -5.76 -1.90
CA PRO A 114 -21.96 -6.63 -1.92
C PRO A 114 -21.39 -6.74 -3.34
N ILE A 115 -20.06 -6.78 -3.41
CA ILE A 115 -19.27 -6.90 -4.63
C ILE A 115 -19.58 -8.24 -5.31
N LYS A 116 -20.32 -8.21 -6.44
CA LYS A 116 -20.44 -9.38 -7.34
C LYS A 116 -19.25 -9.42 -8.31
N ILE A 117 -18.36 -10.38 -8.11
CA ILE A 117 -17.30 -10.75 -9.06
C ILE A 117 -17.92 -11.64 -10.15
N LYS A 118 -17.83 -11.25 -11.42
CA LYS A 118 -18.20 -12.13 -12.55
C LYS A 118 -17.21 -13.32 -12.60
N LYS A 119 -17.73 -14.54 -12.49
CA LYS A 119 -17.00 -15.78 -12.77
C LYS A 119 -16.57 -15.76 -14.24
N LEU A 120 -15.26 -15.64 -14.48
CA LEU A 120 -14.65 -16.31 -15.62
C LEU A 120 -14.74 -17.81 -15.35
N ALA A 121 -15.06 -18.60 -16.38
CA ALA A 121 -15.09 -20.06 -16.26
C ALA A 121 -13.72 -20.54 -15.76
N ARG A 122 -13.70 -21.16 -14.58
CA ARG A 122 -12.45 -21.57 -13.91
C ARG A 122 -12.43 -23.08 -13.80
N LYS A 123 -11.39 -23.64 -14.43
CA LYS A 123 -10.96 -25.04 -14.30
C LYS A 123 -10.71 -25.39 -12.82
N PRO A 124 -10.74 -26.69 -12.43
CA PRO A 124 -10.90 -27.15 -11.05
C PRO A 124 -9.86 -26.69 -9.99
N LEU A 125 -8.71 -26.13 -10.37
CA LEU A 125 -7.63 -25.77 -9.43
C LEU A 125 -7.85 -24.49 -8.59
N GLN A 126 -8.86 -23.66 -8.88
CA GLN A 126 -8.94 -22.30 -8.32
C GLN A 126 -9.80 -22.17 -7.04
N ILE A 127 -10.60 -23.18 -6.71
CA ILE A 127 -11.48 -23.18 -5.55
C ILE A 127 -10.66 -23.30 -4.25
N CYS A 128 -9.67 -24.20 -4.21
CA CYS A 128 -8.83 -24.40 -3.03
C CYS A 128 -8.07 -23.12 -2.62
N ARG A 129 -7.52 -22.36 -3.58
CA ARG A 129 -6.77 -21.13 -3.29
C ARG A 129 -7.66 -19.99 -2.79
N ALA A 130 -8.90 -19.90 -3.28
CA ALA A 130 -9.86 -18.90 -2.78
C ALA A 130 -10.33 -19.21 -1.36
N VAL A 131 -10.58 -20.49 -1.05
CA VAL A 131 -10.94 -20.94 0.31
C VAL A 131 -9.77 -20.73 1.27
N LEU A 132 -8.55 -21.10 0.89
CA LEU A 132 -7.34 -20.87 1.69
C LEU A 132 -7.13 -19.38 1.98
N ASN A 133 -7.28 -18.51 0.98
CA ASN A 133 -7.19 -17.06 1.16
C ASN A 133 -8.26 -16.53 2.14
N LYS A 134 -9.48 -17.10 2.12
CA LYS A 134 -10.53 -16.70 3.07
C LYS A 134 -10.17 -17.08 4.50
N LYS A 135 -9.67 -18.30 4.73
CA LYS A 135 -9.25 -18.75 6.07
C LYS A 135 -8.13 -17.88 6.64
N VAL A 136 -7.13 -17.56 5.81
CA VAL A 136 -6.03 -16.67 6.18
C VAL A 136 -6.52 -15.29 6.58
N GLU A 137 -7.45 -14.70 5.84
CA GLU A 137 -7.98 -13.37 6.18
C GLU A 137 -8.80 -13.39 7.48
N GLU A 138 -9.56 -14.45 7.75
CA GLU A 138 -10.24 -14.61 9.04
C GLU A 138 -9.25 -14.81 10.20
N ALA A 139 -8.18 -15.58 10.00
CA ALA A 139 -7.11 -15.74 10.96
C ALA A 139 -6.46 -14.39 11.32
N LYS A 140 -6.05 -13.61 10.30
CA LYS A 140 -5.53 -12.24 10.49
C LYS A 140 -6.46 -11.35 11.29
N LYS A 141 -7.76 -11.38 10.94
CA LYS A 141 -8.79 -10.60 11.63
C LYS A 141 -8.89 -10.99 13.10
N ARG A 142 -8.93 -12.29 13.41
CA ARG A 142 -9.05 -12.78 14.79
C ARG A 142 -7.84 -12.41 15.65
N ALA A 143 -6.62 -12.58 15.13
CA ALA A 143 -5.41 -12.15 15.82
C ALA A 143 -5.43 -10.64 16.10
N ALA A 144 -5.74 -9.84 15.08
CA ALA A 144 -5.84 -8.39 15.22
C ALA A 144 -6.89 -7.97 16.26
N TYR A 145 -8.07 -8.60 16.24
CA TYR A 145 -9.16 -8.24 17.16
C TYR A 145 -8.79 -8.61 18.59
N ALA A 146 -8.25 -9.81 18.82
CA ALA A 146 -7.82 -10.24 20.14
C ALA A 146 -6.74 -9.31 20.73
N ALA A 147 -5.75 -8.91 19.92
CA ALA A 147 -4.71 -7.99 20.35
C ALA A 147 -5.27 -6.60 20.70
N VAL A 148 -6.12 -6.03 19.84
CA VAL A 148 -6.73 -4.71 20.09
C VAL A 148 -7.63 -4.73 21.32
N ASP A 149 -8.46 -5.76 21.46
CA ASP A 149 -9.41 -5.88 22.58
C ASP A 149 -8.69 -5.99 23.92
N TYR A 150 -7.55 -6.70 23.96
CA TYR A 150 -6.81 -6.93 25.20
C TYR A 150 -5.89 -5.76 25.57
N HIS A 151 -5.17 -5.20 24.60
CA HIS A 151 -4.07 -4.27 24.89
C HIS A 151 -4.44 -2.79 24.79
N VAL A 152 -5.45 -2.41 24.00
CA VAL A 152 -5.80 -1.00 23.81
C VAL A 152 -6.80 -0.53 24.86
N LYS A 153 -6.47 0.58 25.52
CA LYS A 153 -7.25 1.24 26.57
C LYS A 153 -7.48 2.70 26.23
N ASP A 154 -8.38 3.34 26.98
CA ASP A 154 -8.66 4.76 26.85
C ASP A 154 -7.42 5.63 27.17
N ASN A 155 -7.30 6.76 26.49
CA ASN A 155 -6.20 7.73 26.59
C ASN A 155 -4.80 7.17 26.28
N GLN A 156 -4.69 6.15 25.44
CA GLN A 156 -3.39 5.59 25.03
C GLN A 156 -2.87 6.16 23.71
N ILE A 157 -1.54 6.24 23.64
CA ILE A 157 -0.81 6.38 22.39
C ILE A 157 -0.51 4.98 21.84
N VAL A 158 -0.99 4.69 20.63
CA VAL A 158 -0.89 3.40 19.98
C VAL A 158 -0.02 3.49 18.73
N GLY A 159 1.09 2.76 18.72
CA GLY A 159 1.88 2.51 17.52
C GLY A 159 1.14 1.55 16.60
N ILE A 160 0.89 1.95 15.36
CA ILE A 160 0.18 1.14 14.37
C ILE A 160 1.14 0.74 13.27
N GLY A 161 1.32 -0.57 13.14
CA GLY A 161 2.19 -1.23 12.19
C GLY A 161 1.85 -1.05 10.71
N SER A 162 2.40 -1.90 9.85
CA SER A 162 2.13 -1.88 8.41
C SER A 162 1.74 -3.24 7.82
N GLY A 163 1.15 -3.21 6.63
CA GLY A 163 0.79 -4.42 5.88
C GLY A 163 -0.66 -4.89 6.05
N SER A 164 -0.97 -6.03 5.43
CA SER A 164 -2.36 -6.48 5.23
C SER A 164 -3.12 -6.82 6.51
N THR A 165 -2.43 -7.31 7.54
CA THR A 165 -3.05 -7.68 8.83
C THR A 165 -3.48 -6.44 9.62
N ILE A 166 -2.72 -5.34 9.50
CA ILE A 166 -2.95 -4.09 10.25
C ILE A 166 -4.24 -3.38 9.83
N VAL A 167 -4.73 -3.64 8.61
CA VAL A 167 -6.05 -3.19 8.19
C VAL A 167 -7.15 -3.64 9.17
N HIS A 168 -7.01 -4.83 9.75
CA HIS A 168 -7.98 -5.34 10.73
C HIS A 168 -7.82 -4.70 12.12
N VAL A 169 -6.60 -4.34 12.52
CA VAL A 169 -6.31 -3.57 13.74
C VAL A 169 -7.03 -2.22 13.70
N ILE A 170 -6.80 -1.46 12.63
CA ILE A 170 -7.38 -0.11 12.46
C ILE A 170 -8.90 -0.19 12.44
N LYS A 171 -9.48 -1.18 11.74
CA LYS A 171 -10.93 -1.40 11.73
C LYS A 171 -11.49 -1.69 13.12
N ARG A 172 -10.83 -2.55 13.89
CA ARG A 172 -11.27 -2.89 15.25
C ARG A 172 -11.13 -1.70 16.18
N LEU A 173 -10.02 -0.98 16.10
CA LEU A 173 -9.77 0.22 16.90
C LEU A 173 -10.86 1.28 16.65
N ALA A 174 -11.18 1.55 15.39
CA ALA A 174 -12.24 2.49 15.03
C ALA A 174 -13.64 2.04 15.48
N GLU A 175 -13.91 0.73 15.48
CA GLU A 175 -15.13 0.18 16.05
C GLU A 175 -15.22 0.45 17.56
N ARG A 176 -14.14 0.18 18.30
CA ARG A 176 -14.07 0.41 19.75
C ARG A 176 -14.17 1.89 20.10
N VAL A 177 -13.43 2.76 19.41
CA VAL A 177 -13.53 4.23 19.59
C VAL A 177 -14.97 4.70 19.44
N ARG A 178 -15.69 4.24 18.42
CA ARG A 178 -17.10 4.63 18.22
C ARG A 178 -18.05 4.07 19.28
N LYS A 179 -17.84 2.83 19.72
CA LYS A 179 -18.75 2.12 20.65
C LYS A 179 -18.51 2.49 22.10
N GLU A 180 -17.26 2.64 22.49
CA GLU A 180 -16.80 2.83 23.87
C GLU A 180 -16.41 4.29 24.15
N ASN A 181 -16.41 5.16 23.14
CA ASN A 181 -15.97 6.56 23.22
C ASN A 181 -14.50 6.69 23.68
N LEU A 182 -13.63 5.79 23.21
CA LEU A 182 -12.19 5.82 23.54
C LEU A 182 -11.50 7.00 22.87
N ASN A 183 -10.62 7.65 23.62
CA ASN A 183 -9.69 8.65 23.14
C ASN A 183 -8.32 7.98 22.90
N VAL A 184 -7.97 7.72 21.64
CA VAL A 184 -6.72 7.05 21.26
C VAL A 184 -5.96 7.85 20.22
N PHE A 185 -4.64 7.86 20.34
CA PHE A 185 -3.74 8.61 19.45
C PHE A 185 -2.86 7.63 18.69
N CYS A 186 -2.87 7.69 17.36
CA CYS A 186 -2.17 6.70 16.54
C CYS A 186 -0.85 7.24 15.99
N VAL A 187 0.23 6.47 16.13
CA VAL A 187 1.54 6.71 15.50
C VAL A 187 1.75 5.67 14.39
N PRO A 188 1.66 6.04 13.10
CA PRO A 188 1.78 5.09 11.99
C PRO A 188 3.24 4.73 11.68
N THR A 189 3.48 3.51 11.17
CA THR A 189 4.81 3.05 10.71
C THR A 189 5.02 3.10 9.20
N SER A 190 4.09 3.69 8.44
CA SER A 190 4.21 3.91 6.99
C SER A 190 3.22 4.94 6.48
N PHE A 191 3.42 5.40 5.23
CA PHE A 191 2.41 6.21 4.53
C PHE A 191 1.09 5.47 4.33
N GLN A 192 1.13 4.16 4.02
CA GLN A 192 -0.08 3.35 3.85
C GLN A 192 -0.94 3.39 5.12
N THR A 193 -0.32 3.13 6.26
CA THR A 193 -0.99 3.09 7.56
C THR A 193 -1.50 4.48 7.94
N ARG A 194 -0.69 5.53 7.73
CA ARG A 194 -1.09 6.91 8.00
C ARG A 194 -2.38 7.30 7.27
N LEU A 195 -2.42 7.05 5.96
CA LEU A 195 -3.60 7.36 5.14
C LEU A 195 -4.82 6.55 5.60
N LEU A 196 -4.65 5.27 5.90
CA LEU A 196 -5.76 4.41 6.34
C LEU A 196 -6.36 4.84 7.68
N ILE A 197 -5.53 5.28 8.63
CA ILE A 197 -6.00 5.81 9.93
C ILE A 197 -6.80 7.10 9.72
N GLN A 198 -6.29 8.01 8.87
CA GLN A 198 -6.96 9.27 8.53
C GLN A 198 -8.30 9.04 7.82
N ASP A 199 -8.34 8.15 6.83
CA ASP A 199 -9.55 7.83 6.06
C ASP A 199 -10.68 7.27 6.93
N ILE A 200 -10.33 6.57 8.02
CA ILE A 200 -11.29 5.99 8.97
C ILE A 200 -11.67 6.96 10.10
N GLY A 201 -11.01 8.13 10.18
CA GLY A 201 -11.31 9.19 11.13
C GLY A 201 -10.68 9.00 12.52
N LEU A 202 -9.60 8.21 12.62
CA LEU A 202 -8.81 8.10 13.84
C LEU A 202 -7.74 9.21 13.90
N MET A 203 -7.37 9.64 15.11
CA MET A 203 -6.39 10.71 15.28
C MET A 203 -4.97 10.21 15.03
N VAL A 204 -4.31 10.77 14.02
CA VAL A 204 -2.87 10.58 13.79
C VAL A 204 -2.08 11.64 14.55
N ILE A 205 -1.07 11.22 15.28
CA ILE A 205 -0.08 12.09 15.91
C ILE A 205 1.33 11.81 15.39
N ASP A 206 2.26 12.70 15.71
CA ASP A 206 3.65 12.60 15.29
C ASP A 206 4.55 12.21 16.46
N LEU A 207 5.42 11.21 16.24
CA LEU A 207 6.34 10.71 17.25
C LEU A 207 7.28 11.80 17.80
N ASN A 208 7.63 12.81 16.99
CA ASN A 208 8.50 13.91 17.41
C ASN A 208 7.88 14.78 18.51
N ARG A 209 6.56 14.69 18.73
CA ARG A 209 5.85 15.43 19.79
C ARG A 209 5.50 14.56 21.00
N HIS A 210 5.53 13.25 20.85
CA HIS A 210 5.07 12.29 21.86
C HIS A 210 5.98 11.05 21.83
N LEU A 211 7.07 11.09 22.59
CA LEU A 211 8.13 10.07 22.52
C LEU A 211 7.74 8.71 23.11
N GLU A 212 6.84 8.68 24.10
CA GLU A 212 6.43 7.44 24.74
C GLU A 212 5.14 6.90 24.11
N ILE A 213 5.23 5.70 23.53
CA ILE A 213 4.09 4.96 23.01
C ILE A 213 3.66 3.93 24.08
N ASP A 214 2.37 3.82 24.37
CA ASP A 214 1.90 2.87 25.40
C ASP A 214 1.90 1.44 24.87
N VAL A 215 1.45 1.24 23.64
CA VAL A 215 1.48 -0.06 22.97
C VAL A 215 1.70 0.10 21.47
N ALA A 216 2.59 -0.70 20.89
CA ALA A 216 2.70 -0.85 19.44
C ALA A 216 2.12 -2.20 19.00
N ILE A 217 1.27 -2.19 17.99
CA ILE A 217 0.70 -3.41 17.38
C ILE A 217 1.16 -3.48 15.92
N ASP A 218 1.90 -4.52 15.56
CA ASP A 218 2.42 -4.71 14.20
C ASP A 218 2.35 -6.16 13.72
N GLY A 219 2.44 -6.36 12.40
CA GLY A 219 2.58 -7.67 11.78
C GLY A 219 4.03 -8.15 11.72
N ALA A 220 4.21 -9.43 11.41
CA ALA A 220 5.49 -10.03 11.08
C ALA A 220 5.41 -10.85 9.78
N ASP A 221 6.55 -10.96 9.09
CA ASP A 221 6.70 -11.86 7.94
C ASP A 221 6.94 -13.30 8.40
N GLU A 222 7.61 -13.46 9.55
CA GLU A 222 7.85 -14.72 10.28
C GLU A 222 8.21 -14.44 11.73
N VAL A 223 7.88 -15.38 12.62
CA VAL A 223 8.15 -15.34 14.07
C VAL A 223 8.73 -16.69 14.49
N ASP A 224 9.85 -16.69 15.20
CA ASP A 224 10.45 -17.92 15.73
C ASP A 224 9.94 -18.28 17.14
N SER A 225 10.50 -19.37 17.70
CA SER A 225 10.16 -19.84 19.04
C SER A 225 10.56 -18.88 20.17
N GLU A 226 11.54 -18.01 19.96
CA GLU A 226 12.04 -17.02 20.93
C GLU A 226 11.40 -15.63 20.77
N LEU A 227 10.39 -15.51 19.89
CA LEU A 227 9.74 -14.25 19.50
C LEU A 227 10.67 -13.27 18.78
N ASN A 228 11.76 -13.74 18.16
CA ASN A 228 12.46 -12.95 17.15
C ASN A 228 11.62 -12.92 15.88
N LEU A 229 11.67 -11.81 15.15
CA LEU A 229 10.85 -11.60 13.96
C LEU A 229 11.70 -11.30 12.74
N ILE A 230 11.24 -11.80 11.59
CA ILE A 230 11.51 -11.17 10.29
C ILE A 230 10.36 -10.22 9.98
N LYS A 231 10.70 -8.97 9.65
CA LYS A 231 9.81 -7.91 9.18
C LYS A 231 10.43 -7.19 7.96
N GLY A 232 9.67 -6.29 7.33
CA GLY A 232 10.12 -5.50 6.19
C GLY A 232 9.74 -6.03 4.82
N GLY A 233 8.87 -7.04 4.74
CA GLY A 233 8.29 -7.52 3.48
C GLY A 233 7.53 -6.44 2.70
N CYS A 234 6.98 -5.44 3.40
CA CYS A 234 6.34 -4.25 2.84
C CYS A 234 7.29 -3.07 2.58
N GLY A 235 8.53 -3.13 3.10
CA GLY A 235 9.54 -2.09 2.94
C GLY A 235 9.47 -0.93 3.95
N CYS A 236 8.80 -1.14 5.09
CA CYS A 236 8.60 -0.11 6.14
C CYS A 236 9.42 -0.37 7.42
N LEU A 237 10.37 -1.32 7.37
CA LEU A 237 11.04 -1.88 8.56
C LEU A 237 11.67 -0.84 9.50
N THR A 238 12.27 0.23 8.97
CA THR A 238 12.94 1.23 9.82
C THR A 238 11.94 2.00 10.67
N GLN A 239 10.83 2.47 10.07
CA GLN A 239 9.79 3.17 10.82
C GLN A 239 9.05 2.21 11.77
N GLU A 240 8.82 0.97 11.35
CA GLU A 240 8.28 -0.08 12.21
C GLU A 240 9.15 -0.29 13.46
N LYS A 241 10.48 -0.36 13.30
CA LYS A 241 11.40 -0.58 14.42
C LYS A 241 11.51 0.62 15.34
N ILE A 242 11.54 1.84 14.79
CA ILE A 242 11.52 3.08 15.57
C ILE A 242 10.29 3.09 16.48
N VAL A 243 9.09 2.93 15.92
CA VAL A 243 7.83 2.93 16.68
C VAL A 243 7.78 1.80 17.71
N ALA A 244 8.19 0.58 17.34
CA ALA A 244 8.24 -0.54 18.27
C ALA A 244 9.22 -0.28 19.44
N SER A 245 10.37 0.34 19.19
CA SER A 245 11.37 0.66 20.22
C SER A 245 10.94 1.79 21.17
N CYS A 246 10.03 2.67 20.75
CA CYS A 246 9.46 3.73 21.56
C CYS A 246 8.23 3.25 22.37
N ALA A 247 7.80 2.00 22.20
CA ALA A 247 6.63 1.45 22.86
C ALA A 247 6.98 0.75 24.18
N LYS A 248 6.15 0.99 25.21
CA LYS A 248 6.24 0.26 26.49
C LYS A 248 5.94 -1.23 26.33
N SER A 249 5.06 -1.57 25.39
CA SER A 249 4.72 -2.94 25.03
C SER A 249 4.64 -3.08 23.51
N PHE A 250 5.34 -4.08 22.96
CA PHE A 250 5.30 -4.39 21.53
C PHE A 250 4.61 -5.72 21.28
N ILE A 251 3.45 -5.66 20.64
CA ILE A 251 2.53 -6.76 20.40
C ILE A 251 2.54 -7.11 18.91
N VAL A 252 2.83 -8.36 18.60
CA VAL A 252 2.85 -8.86 17.23
C VAL A 252 1.56 -9.59 16.91
N ILE A 253 1.04 -9.40 15.70
CA ILE A 253 -0.12 -10.13 15.19
C ILE A 253 0.22 -10.82 13.88
N ALA A 254 -0.16 -12.09 13.75
CA ALA A 254 0.07 -12.84 12.53
C ALA A 254 -0.98 -13.91 12.31
N ASP A 255 -1.01 -14.46 11.10
CA ASP A 255 -1.73 -15.71 10.83
C ASP A 255 -0.80 -16.91 11.06
N TYR A 256 -1.38 -18.10 11.26
CA TYR A 256 -0.67 -19.35 11.59
C TYR A 256 0.51 -19.70 10.67
N ARG A 257 0.56 -19.20 9.43
CA ARG A 257 1.69 -19.48 8.51
C ARG A 257 2.97 -18.75 8.89
N LYS A 258 2.91 -17.85 9.88
CA LYS A 258 4.04 -17.06 10.37
C LYS A 258 4.61 -17.61 11.67
N ASP A 259 3.99 -18.65 12.22
CA ASP A 259 4.41 -19.32 13.43
C ASP A 259 5.44 -20.40 13.09
N SER A 260 6.73 -20.05 13.15
CA SER A 260 7.84 -20.93 12.84
C SER A 260 8.61 -21.35 14.10
N SER A 261 9.40 -22.41 14.01
CA SER A 261 10.31 -22.78 15.11
C SER A 261 11.60 -21.96 15.07
N ALA A 262 12.10 -21.73 13.86
CA ALA A 262 13.29 -20.93 13.56
C ALA A 262 13.03 -19.96 12.39
N LEU A 263 13.74 -18.83 12.37
CA LEU A 263 13.66 -17.87 11.27
C LEU A 263 14.19 -18.47 9.96
N GLY A 264 13.48 -18.16 8.86
CA GLY A 264 13.76 -18.68 7.54
C GLY A 264 13.01 -19.97 7.19
N GLU A 265 12.18 -20.54 8.08
CA GLU A 265 11.45 -21.79 7.84
C GLU A 265 10.34 -21.62 6.78
N GLN A 266 9.49 -20.60 6.97
CA GLN A 266 8.33 -20.25 6.15
C GLN A 266 8.62 -19.01 5.28
N TRP A 267 9.46 -18.09 5.76
CA TRP A 267 9.84 -16.90 4.99
C TRP A 267 11.13 -17.10 4.20
N LYS A 268 10.98 -17.51 2.93
CA LYS A 268 12.11 -17.76 2.01
C LYS A 268 12.54 -16.56 1.17
N LYS A 269 11.93 -15.39 1.34
CA LYS A 269 12.27 -14.21 0.53
C LYS A 269 13.57 -13.53 0.97
N GLY A 270 14.04 -13.84 2.17
CA GLY A 270 15.24 -13.26 2.76
C GLY A 270 14.93 -12.16 3.77
N ILE A 271 15.90 -11.87 4.65
CA ILE A 271 15.85 -10.78 5.63
C ILE A 271 15.99 -9.45 4.87
N PRO A 272 14.99 -8.56 4.96
CA PRO A 272 15.10 -7.24 4.38
C PRO A 272 16.18 -6.42 5.09
N VAL A 273 17.00 -5.67 4.38
CA VAL A 273 17.99 -4.74 4.94
C VAL A 273 17.85 -3.41 4.21
N GLU A 274 17.51 -2.35 4.95
CA GLU A 274 17.41 -1.00 4.39
C GLU A 274 18.80 -0.37 4.32
N VAL A 275 19.17 0.14 3.15
CA VAL A 275 20.51 0.64 2.87
C VAL A 275 20.48 1.96 2.12
N ILE A 276 21.44 2.83 2.44
CA ILE A 276 21.69 4.05 1.67
C ILE A 276 21.96 3.63 0.21
N PRO A 277 21.34 4.28 -0.79
CA PRO A 277 21.42 3.84 -2.19
C PRO A 277 22.84 3.67 -2.73
N MET A 278 23.80 4.50 -2.33
CA MET A 278 25.20 4.37 -2.76
C MET A 278 25.89 3.11 -2.21
N ALA A 279 25.40 2.56 -1.10
CA ALA A 279 26.06 1.50 -0.35
C ALA A 279 25.53 0.09 -0.67
N TYR A 280 24.53 -0.07 -1.53
CA TYR A 280 23.87 -1.37 -1.72
C TYR A 280 24.83 -2.49 -2.20
N VAL A 281 25.78 -2.19 -3.09
CA VAL A 281 26.78 -3.15 -3.57
C VAL A 281 27.78 -3.55 -2.49
N PRO A 282 28.50 -2.63 -1.82
CA PRO A 282 29.45 -3.01 -0.78
C PRO A 282 28.77 -3.71 0.41
N VAL A 283 27.57 -3.27 0.82
CA VAL A 283 26.82 -3.94 1.89
C VAL A 283 26.40 -5.36 1.47
N SER A 284 25.86 -5.53 0.26
CA SER A 284 25.50 -6.86 -0.27
C SER A 284 26.70 -7.82 -0.23
N ARG A 285 27.86 -7.39 -0.75
CA ARG A 285 29.09 -8.19 -0.73
C ARG A 285 29.58 -8.50 0.69
N ALA A 286 29.49 -7.53 1.60
CA ALA A 286 29.92 -7.72 2.99
C ALA A 286 29.04 -8.76 3.71
N ILE A 287 27.72 -8.67 3.56
CA ILE A 287 26.78 -9.67 4.11
C ILE A 287 27.11 -11.06 3.57
N GLN A 288 27.26 -11.20 2.24
CA GLN A 288 27.55 -12.49 1.60
C GLN A 288 28.90 -13.06 2.03
N SER A 289 29.93 -12.21 2.13
CA SER A 289 31.28 -12.64 2.55
C SER A 289 31.31 -13.12 4.00
N GLN A 290 30.49 -12.54 4.87
CA GLN A 290 30.53 -12.82 6.31
C GLN A 290 29.57 -13.94 6.72
N PHE A 291 28.40 -14.03 6.08
CA PHE A 291 27.33 -14.94 6.50
C PHE A 291 26.89 -15.93 5.41
N GLY A 292 27.38 -15.79 4.18
CA GLY A 292 26.97 -16.60 3.04
C GLY A 292 25.64 -16.14 2.41
N GLY A 293 25.10 -16.98 1.53
CA GLY A 293 23.82 -16.74 0.85
C GLY A 293 23.83 -15.65 -0.23
N SER A 294 22.65 -15.11 -0.55
CA SER A 294 22.47 -14.05 -1.56
C SER A 294 21.81 -12.80 -0.96
N ALA A 295 22.41 -11.63 -1.16
CA ALA A 295 21.86 -10.34 -0.71
C ALA A 295 21.48 -9.51 -1.94
N ASP A 296 20.24 -9.67 -2.41
CA ASP A 296 19.80 -9.16 -3.70
C ASP A 296 19.08 -7.81 -3.57
N LEU A 297 19.33 -6.87 -4.48
CA LEU A 297 18.60 -5.60 -4.53
C LEU A 297 17.11 -5.86 -4.88
N ARG A 298 16.20 -5.41 -4.01
CA ARG A 298 14.76 -5.59 -4.22
C ARG A 298 14.27 -4.71 -5.36
N MET A 299 13.87 -5.33 -6.46
CA MET A 299 13.31 -4.65 -7.63
C MET A 299 11.83 -4.32 -7.44
N ALA A 300 11.42 -3.13 -7.86
CA ALA A 300 10.04 -2.71 -7.75
C ALA A 300 9.17 -3.32 -8.86
N VAL A 301 7.89 -3.57 -8.54
CA VAL A 301 6.91 -4.11 -9.50
C VAL A 301 6.11 -3.00 -10.17
N SER A 302 5.85 -1.90 -9.46
CA SER A 302 4.98 -0.79 -9.93
C SER A 302 5.76 0.48 -10.30
N LYS A 303 7.08 0.37 -10.43
CA LYS A 303 7.97 1.39 -11.02
C LYS A 303 9.18 0.69 -11.64
N ALA A 304 9.87 1.39 -12.55
CA ALA A 304 11.17 0.93 -13.03
C ALA A 304 12.24 1.06 -11.92
N GLY A 305 13.18 0.14 -11.90
CA GLY A 305 14.32 0.14 -10.98
C GLY A 305 14.00 -0.43 -9.58
N PRO A 306 14.87 -0.14 -8.59
CA PRO A 306 14.72 -0.67 -7.25
C PRO A 306 13.53 -0.08 -6.48
N VAL A 307 13.09 -0.82 -5.48
CA VAL A 307 12.21 -0.29 -4.43
C VAL A 307 12.91 0.87 -3.73
N VAL A 308 12.17 1.95 -3.51
CA VAL A 308 12.59 3.08 -2.69
C VAL A 308 11.67 3.11 -1.48
N THR A 309 12.23 3.05 -0.28
CA THR A 309 11.46 3.08 0.97
C THR A 309 10.84 4.45 1.23
N ASP A 310 9.95 4.53 2.21
CA ASP A 310 9.37 5.81 2.68
C ASP A 310 10.47 6.78 3.18
N ASN A 311 11.67 6.29 3.49
CA ASN A 311 12.83 7.07 3.91
C ASN A 311 13.81 7.39 2.76
N GLY A 312 13.47 7.03 1.52
CA GLY A 312 14.31 7.31 0.35
C GLY A 312 15.46 6.32 0.10
N ASN A 313 15.48 5.19 0.82
CA ASN A 313 16.56 4.21 0.77
C ASN A 313 16.23 3.01 -0.13
N PHE A 314 17.22 2.15 -0.39
CA PHE A 314 17.03 0.87 -1.06
C PHE A 314 16.83 -0.26 -0.06
N LEU A 315 16.33 -1.40 -0.56
CA LEU A 315 16.19 -2.63 0.20
C LEU A 315 17.00 -3.74 -0.45
N LEU A 316 17.82 -4.42 0.36
CA LEU A 316 18.37 -5.72 0.03
C LEU A 316 17.49 -6.81 0.66
N ASP A 317 17.35 -7.93 -0.03
CA ASP A 317 16.74 -9.16 0.50
C ASP A 317 17.84 -10.20 0.67
N TRP A 318 18.26 -10.43 1.92
CA TRP A 318 19.30 -11.41 2.22
C TRP A 318 18.73 -12.79 2.51
N ARG A 319 18.91 -13.71 1.55
CA ARG A 319 18.57 -15.13 1.69
C ARG A 319 19.78 -15.87 2.25
N PHE A 320 19.53 -16.66 3.28
CA PHE A 320 20.53 -17.41 4.02
C PHE A 320 20.16 -18.90 4.00
N ASP A 321 21.17 -19.77 4.15
CA ASP A 321 21.02 -21.21 3.99
C ASP A 321 21.16 -21.99 5.32
N GLN A 322 21.54 -21.31 6.39
CA GLN A 322 21.78 -21.91 7.71
C GLN A 322 21.19 -21.05 8.82
N GLU A 323 20.92 -21.66 9.97
CA GLU A 323 20.52 -20.93 11.16
C GLU A 323 21.71 -20.14 11.72
N HIS A 324 21.43 -18.97 12.29
CA HIS A 324 22.45 -18.06 12.81
C HIS A 324 22.12 -17.60 14.22
N ASN A 325 23.12 -17.09 14.93
CA ASN A 325 22.87 -16.27 16.11
C ASN A 325 22.28 -14.93 15.66
N TRP A 326 20.95 -14.81 15.71
CA TRP A 326 20.22 -13.65 15.17
C TRP A 326 20.58 -12.32 15.85
N SER A 327 20.90 -12.35 17.15
CA SER A 327 21.35 -11.15 17.87
C SER A 327 22.71 -10.65 17.35
N ALA A 328 23.67 -11.56 17.17
CA ALA A 328 24.98 -11.25 16.64
C ALA A 328 24.91 -10.80 15.18
N VAL A 329 24.13 -11.49 14.34
CA VAL A 329 23.92 -11.13 12.93
C VAL A 329 23.25 -9.76 12.81
N ASN A 330 22.18 -9.50 13.56
CA ASN A 330 21.49 -8.22 13.57
C ASN A 330 22.45 -7.08 13.89
N THR A 331 23.23 -7.21 14.96
CA THR A 331 24.20 -6.19 15.38
C THR A 331 25.28 -5.99 14.32
N THR A 332 25.85 -7.07 13.80
CA THR A 332 26.94 -7.00 12.83
C THR A 332 26.49 -6.33 11.53
N ILE A 333 25.34 -6.72 10.97
CA ILE A 333 24.80 -6.08 9.76
C ILE A 333 24.45 -4.62 10.04
N LYS A 334 23.80 -4.32 11.18
CA LYS A 334 23.42 -2.95 11.55
C LYS A 334 24.61 -1.99 11.64
N MET A 335 25.79 -2.51 11.99
CA MET A 335 27.04 -1.75 12.12
C MET A 335 27.80 -1.57 10.79
N MET A 336 27.37 -2.18 9.69
CA MET A 336 28.00 -1.97 8.38
C MET A 336 27.72 -0.55 7.86
N PRO A 337 28.73 0.20 7.40
CA PRO A 337 28.53 1.53 6.84
C PRO A 337 27.56 1.51 5.65
N GLY A 338 26.50 2.33 5.75
CA GLY A 338 25.44 2.40 4.75
C GLY A 338 24.21 1.56 5.05
N VAL A 339 24.23 0.69 6.07
CA VAL A 339 23.02 0.03 6.59
C VAL A 339 22.24 1.01 7.47
N VAL A 340 20.99 1.25 7.09
CA VAL A 340 20.04 2.05 7.86
C VAL A 340 19.48 1.18 8.98
N ASP A 341 18.83 0.06 8.65
CA ASP A 341 18.31 -0.90 9.61
C ASP A 341 18.06 -2.28 8.96
N THR A 342 17.76 -3.29 9.78
CA THR A 342 17.52 -4.68 9.38
C THR A 342 16.06 -5.08 9.62
N GLY A 343 15.57 -6.07 8.89
CA GLY A 343 14.28 -6.71 9.12
C GLY A 343 14.27 -7.63 10.34
N LEU A 344 15.38 -7.74 11.09
CA LEU A 344 15.48 -8.54 12.29
C LEU A 344 15.03 -7.73 13.51
N PHE A 345 13.92 -8.14 14.11
CA PHE A 345 13.39 -7.57 15.34
C PHE A 345 13.70 -8.53 16.47
N ILE A 346 14.87 -8.35 17.07
CA ILE A 346 15.43 -9.23 18.09
C ILE A 346 15.09 -8.69 19.46
N ASN A 347 14.59 -9.54 20.36
CA ASN A 347 14.31 -9.19 21.76
C ASN A 347 13.31 -8.03 21.97
N LEU A 348 12.55 -7.63 20.94
CA LEU A 348 11.59 -6.52 20.99
C LEU A 348 10.17 -6.96 21.34
N ALA A 349 9.69 -8.05 20.75
CA ALA A 349 8.31 -8.50 20.93
C ALA A 349 8.10 -9.04 22.35
N GLU A 350 7.03 -8.59 23.01
CA GLU A 350 6.61 -9.10 24.32
C GLU A 350 5.63 -10.26 24.16
N ARG A 351 4.75 -10.17 23.17
CA ARG A 351 3.69 -11.15 22.91
C ARG A 351 3.34 -11.21 21.44
N VAL A 352 2.98 -12.40 20.97
CA VAL A 352 2.48 -12.65 19.62
C VAL A 352 1.11 -13.33 19.66
N TYR A 353 0.17 -12.81 18.87
CA TYR A 353 -1.14 -13.42 18.61
C TYR A 353 -1.14 -14.05 17.21
N PHE A 354 -1.33 -15.37 17.15
CA PHE A 354 -1.48 -16.11 15.91
C PHE A 354 -2.94 -16.50 15.70
N GLY A 355 -3.54 -16.01 14.62
CA GLY A 355 -4.83 -16.49 14.17
C GLY A 355 -4.67 -17.88 13.55
N MET A 356 -5.33 -18.87 14.12
CA MET A 356 -5.19 -20.27 13.70
C MET A 356 -6.19 -20.63 12.61
N GLU A 357 -5.87 -21.66 11.81
CA GLU A 357 -6.73 -22.09 10.70
C GLU A 357 -8.10 -22.60 11.17
N ASP A 358 -8.17 -23.14 12.38
CA ASP A 358 -9.39 -23.63 13.04
C ASP A 358 -10.27 -22.51 13.61
N GLY A 359 -9.82 -21.25 13.52
CA GLY A 359 -10.54 -20.08 14.03
C GLY A 359 -10.24 -19.74 15.50
N THR A 360 -9.33 -20.45 16.15
CA THR A 360 -8.79 -20.07 17.46
C THR A 360 -7.70 -18.99 17.33
N VAL A 361 -7.26 -18.44 18.46
CA VAL A 361 -6.11 -17.54 18.53
C VAL A 361 -5.10 -18.12 19.52
N LYS A 362 -3.92 -18.49 19.03
CA LYS A 362 -2.79 -18.93 19.85
C LYS A 362 -2.02 -17.70 20.32
N ILE A 363 -1.71 -17.64 21.60
CA ILE A 363 -0.91 -16.57 22.20
C ILE A 363 0.44 -17.16 22.59
N ARG A 364 1.52 -16.45 22.26
CA ARG A 364 2.87 -16.76 22.72
C ARG A 364 3.43 -15.53 23.42
N ASP A 365 3.79 -15.70 24.68
CA ASP A 365 4.46 -14.67 25.49
C ASP A 365 5.97 -14.88 25.45
N LYS A 366 6.72 -13.79 25.60
CA LYS A 366 8.16 -13.86 25.84
C LYS A 366 8.40 -14.58 27.16
N ASN A 367 9.23 -15.62 27.13
CA ASN A 367 9.63 -16.30 28.35
C ASN A 367 10.38 -15.29 29.24
N MET A 368 9.81 -14.95 30.39
CA MET A 368 10.54 -14.26 31.43
C MET A 368 11.47 -15.29 32.08
N LEU A 369 12.74 -15.27 31.66
CA LEU A 369 13.81 -16.00 32.35
C LEU A 369 14.20 -15.30 33.65
#